data_AF-A0A2V8RL11-F1
#
_entry.id   AF-A0A2V8RL11-F1
#
_cell.length_a   1.000
_cell.length_b   1.000
_cell.length_c   1.000
_cell.angle_alpha   90.00
_cell.angle_beta   90.00
_cell.angle_gamma   90.00
#
_symmetry.space_group_name_H-M   'P 1'
#
loop_
_entity.id
_entity.type
_entity.pdbx_description
1 polymer ?
#
loop_
_entity_poly.entity_id
_entity_poly.type
_entity_poly.pdbx_seq_one_letter_code
_entity_poly.pdbx_strand_id
1 'polypeptide(L)'
;MRLSPSPADHAETSLQSTVQQSSLPAPLAALIAQLSAQAQHEPMARILADLGRMLGYLRLIEHKVRQDRLLVATMSVFLRLQAETSTLIAFIEREAHRQLRTDEVLAGVLNGVSYAIAHEVRRVFEVELIGLDELRNTSSIRARLEHAYGLLHNAIQQSLIVLAQVFEPTLTGEELFADFARRRQHSLKLYRELDQLLQLAHHVEATGDGRAVSLLLARLTLFRDESMCHLMYRDWNEYESFIAEMRAAQSRFELVTVLNSLTCYLETLLSQVRMRSALTDCNLDVLVPADQTVNQ
;
A
#
# COMPACT_ATOMS: atom_id res chain seq x y z
N MET A 1 10.26 -7.53 52.64
CA MET A 1 10.48 -6.42 51.69
C MET A 1 10.25 -6.99 50.29
N ARG A 2 9.03 -6.86 49.74
CA ARG A 2 8.68 -7.37 48.40
C ARG A 2 9.06 -6.29 47.39
N LEU A 3 10.01 -6.61 46.50
CA LEU A 3 10.39 -5.76 45.38
C LEU A 3 9.18 -5.66 44.43
N SER A 4 8.74 -4.44 44.16
CA SER A 4 7.72 -4.16 43.16
C SER A 4 8.35 -4.24 41.77
N PRO A 5 7.70 -4.86 40.77
CA PRO A 5 8.24 -4.94 39.42
C PRO A 5 8.32 -3.55 38.77
N SER A 6 9.33 -3.39 37.92
CA SER A 6 9.68 -2.14 37.23
C SER A 6 8.64 -1.79 36.15
N PRO A 7 8.32 -0.51 35.90
CA PRO A 7 7.38 -0.08 34.87
C PRO A 7 7.78 -0.49 33.43
N ALA A 8 9.00 -0.98 33.21
CA ALA A 8 9.44 -1.55 31.94
C ALA A 8 8.82 -2.94 31.63
N ASP A 9 8.56 -3.78 32.65
CA ASP A 9 8.01 -5.14 32.47
C ASP A 9 6.53 -5.12 32.03
N HIS A 10 5.81 -4.05 32.38
CA HIS A 10 4.43 -3.87 31.97
C HIS A 10 4.28 -3.47 30.50
N ALA A 11 5.28 -2.82 29.90
CA ALA A 11 5.24 -2.40 28.50
C ALA A 11 5.43 -3.56 27.52
N GLU A 12 6.31 -4.51 27.85
CA GLU A 12 6.56 -5.70 27.00
C GLU A 12 5.42 -6.73 27.08
N THR A 13 4.84 -6.90 28.27
CA THR A 13 3.70 -7.82 28.48
C THR A 13 2.41 -7.30 27.82
N SER A 14 2.25 -5.98 27.72
CA SER A 14 1.12 -5.33 27.03
C SER A 14 1.23 -5.46 25.49
N LEU A 15 2.45 -5.50 24.94
CA LEU A 15 2.66 -5.71 23.51
C LEU A 15 2.36 -7.17 23.09
N GLN A 16 2.68 -8.15 23.93
CA GLN A 16 2.39 -9.57 23.64
C GLN A 16 0.89 -9.90 23.70
N SER A 17 0.15 -9.27 24.61
CA SER A 17 -1.31 -9.46 24.75
C SER A 17 -2.13 -8.76 23.66
N THR A 18 -1.60 -7.69 23.05
CA THR A 18 -2.29 -6.98 21.95
C THR A 18 -2.10 -7.66 20.58
N VAL A 19 -1.02 -8.43 20.39
CA VAL A 19 -0.77 -9.20 19.15
C VAL A 19 -1.77 -10.36 18.99
N GLN A 20 -2.35 -10.85 20.08
CA GLN A 20 -3.25 -12.02 20.07
C GLN A 20 -4.67 -11.76 19.53
N GLN A 21 -5.07 -10.51 19.25
CA GLN A 21 -6.41 -10.18 18.74
C GLN A 21 -6.41 -9.60 17.32
N SER A 22 -5.51 -10.08 16.46
CA SER A 22 -5.64 -9.88 15.02
C SER A 22 -6.39 -11.09 14.46
N SER A 23 -7.73 -11.10 14.55
CA SER A 23 -8.55 -12.18 13.99
C SER A 23 -8.26 -12.29 12.49
N LEU A 24 -7.80 -13.46 12.06
CA LEU A 24 -7.70 -13.78 10.64
C LEU A 24 -9.09 -13.65 10.01
N PRO A 25 -9.19 -13.28 8.71
CA PRO A 25 -10.44 -13.33 7.99
C PRO A 25 -11.08 -14.72 8.14
N ALA A 26 -12.41 -14.78 8.36
CA ALA A 26 -13.10 -16.04 8.62
C ALA A 26 -12.87 -17.11 7.53
N PRO A 27 -12.88 -16.78 6.22
CA PRO A 27 -12.57 -17.76 5.17
C PRO A 27 -11.14 -18.32 5.29
N LEU A 28 -10.16 -17.46 5.60
CA LEU A 28 -8.77 -17.87 5.79
C LEU A 28 -8.59 -18.76 7.03
N ALA A 29 -9.28 -18.42 8.13
CA ALA A 29 -9.24 -19.22 9.35
C ALA A 29 -9.85 -20.62 9.13
N ALA A 30 -10.96 -20.70 8.39
CA ALA A 30 -11.57 -21.97 8.02
C ALA A 30 -10.64 -22.82 7.14
N LEU A 31 -10.01 -22.20 6.14
CA LEU A 31 -9.03 -22.88 5.28
C LEU A 31 -7.84 -23.41 6.08
N ILE A 32 -7.26 -22.60 6.98
CA ILE A 32 -6.16 -23.05 7.85
C ILE A 32 -6.58 -24.25 8.68
N ALA A 33 -7.78 -24.22 9.29
CA ALA A 33 -8.28 -25.34 10.08
C ALA A 33 -8.46 -26.62 9.25
N GLN A 34 -8.97 -26.50 8.02
CA GLN A 34 -9.13 -27.61 7.09
C GLN A 34 -7.78 -28.22 6.69
N LEU A 35 -6.79 -27.39 6.37
CA LEU A 35 -5.45 -27.85 6.01
C LEU A 35 -4.73 -28.49 7.21
N SER A 36 -4.86 -27.93 8.41
CA SER A 36 -4.29 -28.51 9.63
C SER A 36 -4.87 -29.87 9.99
N ALA A 37 -6.08 -30.22 9.53
CA ALA A 37 -6.65 -31.54 9.76
C ALA A 37 -5.96 -32.65 8.96
N GLN A 38 -5.16 -32.31 7.94
CA GLN A 38 -4.46 -33.25 7.09
C GLN A 38 -2.95 -33.07 7.24
N ALA A 39 -2.24 -34.10 7.73
CA ALA A 39 -0.80 -34.01 8.01
C ALA A 39 0.05 -33.56 6.79
N GLN A 40 -0.37 -33.92 5.57
CA GLN A 40 0.29 -33.52 4.33
C GLN A 40 0.18 -32.01 4.02
N HIS A 41 -0.81 -31.31 4.59
CA HIS A 41 -1.06 -29.88 4.38
C HIS A 41 -0.73 -29.02 5.60
N GLU A 42 -0.28 -29.64 6.70
CA GLU A 42 0.16 -28.93 7.91
C GLU A 42 1.21 -27.83 7.62
N PRO A 43 2.22 -28.04 6.74
CA PRO A 43 3.17 -26.98 6.42
C PRO A 43 2.51 -25.77 5.74
N MET A 44 1.49 -25.99 4.91
CA MET A 44 0.76 -24.91 4.21
C MET A 44 -0.13 -24.13 5.18
N ALA A 45 -0.81 -24.84 6.09
CA ALA A 45 -1.57 -24.22 7.17
C ALA A 45 -0.66 -23.31 8.03
N ARG A 46 0.56 -23.78 8.33
CA ARG A 46 1.56 -23.00 9.06
C ARG A 46 2.00 -21.76 8.29
N ILE A 47 2.29 -21.87 6.98
CA ILE A 47 2.70 -20.72 6.16
C ILE A 47 1.60 -19.66 6.16
N LEU A 48 0.34 -20.06 5.91
CA LEU A 48 -0.81 -19.13 5.92
C LEU A 48 -0.99 -18.47 7.30
N ALA A 49 -0.86 -19.22 8.38
CA ALA A 49 -0.96 -18.68 9.74
C ALA A 49 0.18 -17.68 10.05
N ASP A 50 1.41 -17.99 9.65
CA ASP A 50 2.57 -17.12 9.86
C ASP A 50 2.46 -15.81 9.03
N LEU A 51 2.04 -15.88 7.77
CA LEU A 51 1.74 -14.69 6.96
C LEU A 51 0.62 -13.85 7.57
N GLY A 52 -0.45 -14.50 8.04
CA GLY A 52 -1.56 -13.83 8.71
C GLY A 52 -1.14 -13.11 10.00
N ARG A 53 -0.23 -13.72 10.77
CA ARG A 53 0.38 -13.11 11.96
C ARG A 53 1.23 -11.89 11.61
N MET A 54 1.96 -11.93 10.50
CA MET A 54 2.72 -10.77 10.00
C MET A 54 1.81 -9.59 9.64
N LEU A 55 0.63 -9.83 9.06
CA LEU A 55 -0.38 -8.77 8.89
C LEU A 55 -0.83 -8.18 10.24
N GLY A 56 -0.84 -8.99 11.31
CA GLY A 56 -1.05 -8.51 12.68
C GLY A 56 0.01 -7.50 13.12
N TYR A 57 1.30 -7.78 12.89
CA TYR A 57 2.37 -6.83 13.19
C TYR A 57 2.28 -5.55 12.36
N LEU A 58 1.98 -5.68 11.07
CA LEU A 58 1.82 -4.54 10.18
C LEU A 58 0.68 -3.63 10.65
N ARG A 59 -0.45 -4.18 11.13
CA ARG A 59 -1.53 -3.37 11.74
C ARG A 59 -1.07 -2.55 12.95
N LEU A 60 -0.12 -3.07 13.75
CA LEU A 60 0.48 -2.30 14.84
C LEU A 60 1.34 -1.14 14.31
N ILE A 61 2.05 -1.33 13.20
CA ILE A 61 2.80 -0.27 12.51
C ILE A 61 1.83 0.81 12.03
N GLU A 62 0.79 0.44 11.29
CA GLU A 62 -0.25 1.37 10.80
C GLU A 62 -0.82 2.24 11.93
N HIS A 63 -1.18 1.60 13.05
CA HIS A 63 -1.71 2.31 14.22
C HIS A 63 -0.70 3.26 14.86
N LYS A 64 0.56 2.85 14.99
CA LYS A 64 1.63 3.68 15.56
C LYS A 64 1.96 4.88 14.68
N VAL A 65 2.01 4.68 13.36
CA VAL A 65 2.31 5.73 12.38
C VAL A 65 1.18 6.77 12.35
N ARG A 66 -0.08 6.35 12.39
CA ARG A 66 -1.24 7.27 12.48
C ARG A 66 -1.31 8.08 13.77
N GLN A 67 -0.73 7.57 14.86
CA GLN A 67 -0.75 8.21 16.18
C GLN A 67 0.49 9.09 16.47
N ASP A 68 1.33 9.35 15.47
CA ASP A 68 2.59 10.08 15.64
C ASP A 68 3.48 9.53 16.77
N ARG A 69 3.43 8.21 16.97
CA ARG A 69 4.26 7.58 18.00
C ARG A 69 5.72 7.54 17.57
N LEU A 70 6.59 7.52 18.58
CA LEU A 70 8.05 7.54 18.46
C LEU A 70 8.56 6.58 17.38
N LEU A 71 9.37 7.11 16.45
CA LEU A 71 10.06 6.39 15.36
C LEU A 71 10.69 5.07 15.85
N VAL A 72 11.34 5.10 17.01
CA VAL A 72 12.00 3.94 17.64
C VAL A 72 11.02 2.77 17.85
N ALA A 73 9.81 3.06 18.33
CA ALA A 73 8.80 2.04 18.62
C ALA A 73 8.16 1.45 17.35
N THR A 74 8.23 2.15 16.22
CA THR A 74 7.77 1.66 14.92
C THR A 74 8.88 0.85 14.24
N MET A 75 10.13 1.32 14.32
CA MET A 75 11.30 0.62 13.78
C MET A 75 11.54 -0.73 14.45
N SER A 76 11.30 -0.86 15.76
CA SER A 76 11.43 -2.16 16.44
C SER A 76 10.45 -3.21 15.90
N VAL A 77 9.25 -2.79 15.48
CA VAL A 77 8.27 -3.69 14.86
C VAL A 77 8.72 -4.09 13.45
N PHE A 78 9.28 -3.16 12.67
CA PHE A 78 9.87 -3.49 11.37
C PHE A 78 11.02 -4.49 11.51
N LEU A 79 11.98 -4.27 12.41
CA LEU A 79 13.12 -5.18 12.62
C LEU A 79 12.66 -6.58 13.05
N ARG A 80 11.66 -6.66 13.93
CA ARG A 80 11.06 -7.94 14.31
C ARG A 80 10.41 -8.63 13.12
N LEU A 81 9.63 -7.89 12.33
CA LEU A 81 9.01 -8.40 11.11
C LEU A 81 10.07 -8.94 10.14
N GLN A 82 11.18 -8.24 9.94
CA GLN A 82 12.29 -8.68 9.09
C GLN A 82 12.84 -10.05 9.55
N ALA A 83 13.18 -10.18 10.83
CA ALA A 83 13.74 -11.41 11.38
C ALA A 83 12.78 -12.60 11.24
N GLU A 84 11.51 -12.40 11.55
CA GLU A 84 10.48 -13.43 11.42
C GLU A 84 10.19 -13.78 9.95
N THR A 85 10.23 -12.79 9.06
CA THR A 85 10.02 -12.99 7.62
C THR A 85 11.16 -13.79 6.99
N SER A 86 12.41 -13.50 7.34
CA SER A 86 13.56 -14.30 6.89
C SER A 86 13.45 -15.77 7.32
N THR A 87 12.96 -16.02 8.53
CA THR A 87 12.72 -17.38 9.04
C THR A 87 11.62 -18.09 8.25
N LEU A 88 10.53 -17.37 7.94
CA LEU A 88 9.42 -17.90 7.16
C LEU A 88 9.83 -18.17 5.70
N ILE A 89 10.55 -17.25 5.05
CA ILE A 89 11.05 -17.43 3.67
C ILE A 89 11.86 -18.72 3.57
N ALA A 90 12.83 -18.92 4.48
CA ALA A 90 13.63 -20.14 4.49
C ALA A 90 12.78 -21.41 4.70
N PHE A 91 11.68 -21.30 5.45
CA PHE A 91 10.73 -22.40 5.61
C PHE A 91 9.94 -22.67 4.32
N ILE A 92 9.38 -21.63 3.69
CA ILE A 92 8.65 -21.72 2.42
C ILE A 92 9.54 -22.32 1.33
N GLU A 93 10.79 -21.87 1.21
CA GLU A 93 11.73 -22.40 0.22
C GLU A 93 11.98 -23.89 0.45
N ARG A 94 12.18 -24.35 1.69
CA ARG A 94 12.32 -25.78 1.99
C ARG A 94 11.08 -26.58 1.61
N GLU A 95 9.89 -26.05 1.86
CA GLU A 95 8.64 -26.72 1.45
C GLU A 95 8.48 -26.72 -0.07
N ALA A 96 8.82 -25.63 -0.78
CA ALA A 96 8.80 -25.60 -2.25
C ALA A 96 9.68 -26.71 -2.84
N HIS A 97 10.89 -26.89 -2.29
CA HIS A 97 11.80 -27.96 -2.72
C HIS A 97 11.25 -29.37 -2.47
N ARG A 98 10.48 -29.56 -1.39
CA ARG A 98 9.80 -30.83 -1.12
C ARG A 98 8.66 -31.08 -2.11
N GLN A 99 7.89 -30.05 -2.42
CA GLN A 99 6.72 -30.14 -3.31
C GLN A 99 7.09 -30.32 -4.79
N LEU A 100 8.30 -29.94 -5.23
CA LEU A 100 8.78 -30.15 -6.61
C LEU A 100 8.59 -31.57 -7.15
N ARG A 101 8.51 -32.58 -6.27
CA ARG A 101 8.36 -33.99 -6.65
C ARG A 101 6.91 -34.49 -6.64
N THR A 102 5.99 -33.71 -6.07
CA THR A 102 4.63 -34.18 -5.74
C THR A 102 3.57 -33.24 -6.29
N ASP A 103 3.81 -31.94 -6.27
CA ASP A 103 2.92 -30.90 -6.76
C ASP A 103 3.75 -29.71 -7.29
N GLU A 104 3.98 -29.73 -8.61
CA GLU A 104 4.76 -28.69 -9.30
C GLU A 104 4.07 -27.31 -9.25
N VAL A 105 2.74 -27.28 -9.24
CA VAL A 105 1.96 -26.04 -9.17
C VAL A 105 2.15 -25.40 -7.79
N LEU A 106 1.97 -26.17 -6.72
CA LEU A 106 2.21 -25.69 -5.36
C LEU A 106 3.68 -25.27 -5.17
N ALA A 107 4.64 -26.04 -5.70
CA ALA A 107 6.06 -25.66 -5.65
C ALA A 107 6.32 -24.31 -6.35
N GLY A 108 5.74 -24.10 -7.54
CA GLY A 108 5.82 -22.84 -8.28
C GLY A 108 5.22 -21.67 -7.48
N VAL A 109 4.06 -21.86 -6.87
CA VAL A 109 3.41 -20.85 -6.02
C VAL A 109 4.25 -20.52 -4.80
N LEU A 110 4.79 -21.51 -4.10
CA LEU A 110 5.65 -21.30 -2.93
C LEU A 110 6.92 -20.52 -3.29
N ASN A 111 7.55 -20.83 -4.43
CA ASN A 111 8.70 -20.06 -4.96
C ASN A 111 8.33 -18.62 -5.31
N GLY A 112 7.16 -18.41 -5.93
CA GLY A 112 6.65 -17.07 -6.22
C GLY A 112 6.40 -16.25 -4.95
N VAL A 113 5.79 -16.88 -3.94
CA VAL A 113 5.53 -16.28 -2.63
C VAL A 113 6.83 -15.91 -1.90
N SER A 114 7.80 -16.83 -1.80
CA SER A 114 9.07 -16.55 -1.13
C SER A 114 9.82 -15.42 -1.82
N TYR A 115 9.87 -15.43 -3.15
CA TYR A 115 10.50 -14.39 -3.94
C TYR A 115 9.84 -13.01 -3.73
N ALA A 116 8.52 -12.93 -3.85
CA ALA A 116 7.79 -11.68 -3.72
C ALA A 116 7.99 -11.04 -2.35
N ILE A 117 7.89 -11.83 -1.27
CA ILE A 117 8.09 -11.34 0.10
C ILE A 117 9.55 -10.95 0.32
N ALA A 118 10.51 -11.76 -0.12
CA ALA A 118 11.93 -11.47 0.03
C ALA A 118 12.31 -10.16 -0.69
N HIS A 119 11.77 -9.95 -1.89
CA HIS A 119 11.98 -8.74 -2.68
C HIS A 119 11.47 -7.50 -1.95
N GLU A 120 10.21 -7.50 -1.50
CA GLU A 120 9.62 -6.33 -0.84
C GLU A 120 10.25 -6.06 0.53
N VAL A 121 10.59 -7.10 1.32
CA VAL A 121 11.36 -6.92 2.56
C VAL A 121 12.70 -6.26 2.26
N ARG A 122 13.46 -6.77 1.28
CA ARG A 122 14.76 -6.17 0.92
C ARG A 122 14.60 -4.71 0.53
N ARG A 123 13.65 -4.42 -0.38
CA ARG A 123 13.35 -3.06 -0.83
C ARG A 123 13.01 -2.13 0.33
N VAL A 124 12.18 -2.58 1.27
CA VAL A 124 11.83 -1.76 2.44
C VAL A 124 13.06 -1.38 3.26
N PHE A 125 13.94 -2.33 3.57
CA PHE A 125 15.11 -2.06 4.42
C PHE A 125 16.23 -1.32 3.70
N GLU A 126 16.47 -1.61 2.42
CA GLU A 126 17.58 -1.05 1.66
C GLU A 126 17.23 0.30 1.00
N VAL A 127 15.95 0.57 0.74
CA VAL A 127 15.50 1.77 0.03
C VAL A 127 14.59 2.63 0.90
N GLU A 128 13.54 2.06 1.49
CA GLU A 128 12.48 2.87 2.12
C GLU A 128 12.82 3.30 3.55
N LEU A 129 13.60 2.51 4.30
CA LEU A 129 13.94 2.82 5.70
C LEU A 129 15.35 3.40 5.87
N ILE A 130 16.18 3.39 4.83
CA ILE A 130 17.57 3.90 4.89
C ILE A 130 17.61 5.42 5.07
N GLY A 131 18.41 5.94 6.00
CA GLY A 131 18.52 7.39 6.24
C GLY A 131 17.24 8.03 6.81
N LEU A 132 16.37 7.26 7.46
CA LEU A 132 15.20 7.81 8.15
C LEU A 132 15.56 8.76 9.30
N ASP A 133 16.70 8.52 9.94
CA ASP A 133 17.27 9.32 11.02
C ASP A 133 17.82 10.67 10.55
N GLU A 134 18.17 10.79 9.27
CA GLU A 134 18.65 12.04 8.65
C GLU A 134 17.50 13.01 8.33
N LEU A 135 16.26 12.50 8.26
CA LEU A 135 15.09 13.32 7.99
C LEU A 135 14.71 14.17 9.20
N ARG A 136 14.60 15.49 8.98
CA ARG A 136 14.22 16.46 10.04
C ARG A 136 12.73 16.73 10.13
N ASN A 137 11.96 16.39 9.10
CA ASN A 137 10.53 16.67 9.02
C ASN A 137 9.72 15.40 9.35
N THR A 138 8.89 15.48 10.38
CA THR A 138 7.99 14.41 10.83
C THR A 138 7.06 13.91 9.72
N SER A 139 6.60 14.79 8.83
CA SER A 139 5.76 14.39 7.69
C SER A 139 6.50 13.50 6.69
N SER A 140 7.76 13.79 6.39
CA SER A 140 8.60 12.98 5.51
C SER A 140 8.94 11.61 6.13
N ILE A 141 9.20 11.57 7.43
CA ILE A 141 9.39 10.31 8.17
C ILE A 141 8.12 9.47 8.09
N ARG A 142 6.97 10.07 8.39
CA ARG A 142 5.66 9.39 8.32
C ARG A 142 5.41 8.82 6.94
N ALA A 143 5.62 9.62 5.89
CA ALA A 143 5.43 9.21 4.50
C ALA A 143 6.19 7.93 4.15
N ARG A 144 7.46 7.84 4.54
CA ARG A 144 8.31 6.67 4.28
C ARG A 144 7.88 5.46 5.11
N LEU A 145 7.51 5.65 6.37
CA LEU A 145 7.00 4.55 7.21
C LEU A 145 5.68 3.99 6.67
N GLU A 146 4.77 4.84 6.21
CA GLU A 146 3.52 4.41 5.57
C GLU A 146 3.77 3.69 4.25
N HIS A 147 4.71 4.19 3.44
CA HIS A 147 5.09 3.55 2.19
C HIS A 147 5.68 2.15 2.44
N ALA A 148 6.65 2.04 3.35
CA ALA A 148 7.26 0.78 3.76
C ALA A 148 6.21 -0.22 4.29
N TYR A 149 5.30 0.25 5.15
CA TYR A 149 4.18 -0.56 5.63
C TYR A 149 3.30 -1.02 4.46
N GLY A 150 2.94 -0.13 3.54
CA GLY A 150 2.07 -0.42 2.41
C GLY A 150 2.64 -1.47 1.46
N LEU A 151 3.94 -1.42 1.18
CA LEU A 151 4.65 -2.41 0.36
C LEU A 151 4.55 -3.81 1.00
N LEU A 152 4.93 -3.94 2.27
CA LEU A 152 4.89 -5.22 2.98
C LEU A 152 3.46 -5.74 3.15
N HIS A 153 2.52 -4.87 3.48
CA HIS A 153 1.12 -5.24 3.66
C HIS A 153 0.53 -5.79 2.35
N ASN A 154 0.78 -5.11 1.23
CA ASN A 154 0.33 -5.59 -0.07
C ASN A 154 1.00 -6.92 -0.44
N ALA A 155 2.32 -7.05 -0.28
CA ALA A 155 3.05 -8.27 -0.59
C ALA A 155 2.50 -9.48 0.19
N ILE A 156 2.33 -9.34 1.50
CA ILE A 156 1.86 -10.43 2.37
C ILE A 156 0.40 -10.79 2.06
N GLN A 157 -0.48 -9.81 1.81
CA GLN A 157 -1.86 -10.09 1.40
C GLN A 157 -1.92 -10.82 0.05
N GLN A 158 -1.15 -10.40 -0.95
CA GLN A 158 -1.10 -11.07 -2.25
C GLN A 158 -0.56 -12.50 -2.11
N SER A 159 0.49 -12.70 -1.31
CA SER A 159 1.00 -14.03 -1.01
C SER A 159 -0.03 -14.93 -0.32
N LEU A 160 -0.83 -14.38 0.59
CA LEU A 160 -1.94 -15.10 1.22
C LEU A 160 -3.01 -15.49 0.20
N ILE A 161 -3.43 -14.56 -0.67
CA ILE A 161 -4.45 -14.82 -1.70
C ILE A 161 -3.98 -15.92 -2.64
N VAL A 162 -2.80 -15.75 -3.25
CA VAL A 162 -2.26 -16.69 -4.25
C VAL A 162 -2.05 -18.08 -3.64
N LEU A 163 -1.53 -18.17 -2.42
CA LEU A 163 -1.35 -19.47 -1.75
C LEU A 163 -2.69 -20.11 -1.38
N ALA A 164 -3.65 -19.33 -0.88
CA ALA A 164 -4.97 -19.85 -0.53
C ALA A 164 -5.73 -20.37 -1.76
N GLN A 165 -5.59 -19.71 -2.91
CA GLN A 165 -6.22 -20.09 -4.17
C GLN A 165 -5.74 -21.44 -4.73
N VAL A 166 -4.57 -21.95 -4.30
CA VAL A 166 -4.14 -23.32 -4.64
C VAL A 166 -5.11 -24.35 -4.05
N PHE A 167 -5.69 -24.07 -2.88
CA PHE A 167 -6.59 -24.97 -2.17
C PHE A 167 -8.07 -24.62 -2.36
N GLU A 168 -8.37 -23.33 -2.52
CA GLU A 168 -9.72 -22.80 -2.73
C GLU A 168 -9.71 -21.79 -3.89
N PRO A 169 -9.79 -22.23 -5.17
CA PRO A 169 -9.62 -21.36 -6.34
C PRO A 169 -10.67 -20.25 -6.49
N THR A 170 -11.82 -20.41 -5.82
CA THR A 170 -12.90 -19.40 -5.84
C THR A 170 -12.67 -18.25 -4.87
N LEU A 171 -11.72 -18.40 -3.95
CA LEU A 171 -11.45 -17.42 -2.92
C LEU A 171 -10.83 -16.15 -3.52
N THR A 172 -11.48 -15.02 -3.27
CA THR A 172 -11.04 -13.72 -3.78
C THR A 172 -10.37 -12.87 -2.70
N GLY A 173 -9.55 -11.91 -3.13
CA GLY A 173 -8.96 -10.92 -2.22
C GLY A 173 -9.99 -10.06 -1.50
N GLU A 174 -11.18 -9.86 -2.09
CA GLU A 174 -12.27 -9.09 -1.48
C GLU A 174 -12.95 -9.84 -0.33
N GLU A 175 -13.11 -11.15 -0.45
CA GLU A 175 -13.64 -12.01 0.61
C GLU A 175 -12.65 -12.14 1.77
N LEU A 176 -11.35 -12.12 1.46
CA LEU A 176 -10.29 -12.19 2.45
C LEU A 176 -10.06 -10.86 3.16
N PHE A 177 -10.10 -9.74 2.44
CA PHE A 177 -9.61 -8.47 2.96
C PHE A 177 -10.57 -7.31 2.64
N ALA A 178 -11.33 -6.85 3.63
CA ALA A 178 -12.27 -5.73 3.48
C ALA A 178 -11.59 -4.39 3.11
N ASP A 179 -10.31 -4.23 3.42
CA ASP A 179 -9.48 -3.11 2.98
C ASP A 179 -9.10 -3.19 1.49
N PHE A 180 -9.23 -4.34 0.83
CA PHE A 180 -8.99 -4.50 -0.60
C PHE A 180 -10.04 -3.76 -1.42
N ALA A 181 -11.33 -3.98 -1.12
CA ALA A 181 -12.45 -3.28 -1.74
C ALA A 181 -12.36 -1.75 -1.52
N ARG A 182 -12.02 -1.32 -0.29
CA ARG A 182 -11.81 0.10 0.02
C ARG A 182 -10.64 0.71 -0.75
N ARG A 183 -9.48 0.02 -0.83
CA ARG A 183 -8.33 0.50 -1.60
C ARG A 183 -8.63 0.56 -3.10
N ARG A 184 -9.41 -0.37 -3.63
CA ARG A 184 -9.91 -0.30 -5.01
C ARG A 184 -10.79 0.93 -5.20
N GLN A 185 -11.77 1.15 -4.34
CA GLN A 185 -12.64 2.31 -4.41
C GLN A 185 -11.85 3.63 -4.33
N HIS A 186 -10.88 3.73 -3.42
CA HIS A 186 -10.02 4.91 -3.31
C HIS A 186 -9.14 5.10 -4.56
N SER A 187 -8.60 4.02 -5.13
CA SER A 187 -7.77 4.09 -6.34
C SER A 187 -8.60 4.48 -7.57
N LEU A 188 -9.85 4.00 -7.68
CA LEU A 188 -10.79 4.42 -8.72
C LEU A 188 -11.21 5.89 -8.56
N LYS A 189 -11.48 6.34 -7.33
CA LYS A 189 -11.78 7.75 -7.03
C LYS A 189 -10.62 8.64 -7.47
N LEU A 190 -9.40 8.30 -7.04
CA LEU A 190 -8.18 9.01 -7.43
C LEU A 190 -7.99 9.05 -8.94
N TYR A 191 -8.13 7.92 -9.62
CA TYR A 191 -7.96 7.84 -11.06
C TYR A 191 -8.89 8.82 -11.78
N ARG A 192 -10.19 8.79 -11.44
CA ARG A 192 -11.19 9.68 -12.06
C ARG A 192 -10.91 11.15 -11.80
N GLU A 193 -10.54 11.50 -10.58
CA GLU A 193 -10.31 12.90 -10.23
C GLU A 193 -9.00 13.44 -10.82
N LEU A 194 -7.95 12.62 -10.88
CA LEU A 194 -6.70 12.97 -11.56
C LEU A 194 -6.90 13.13 -13.07
N ASP A 195 -7.68 12.25 -13.70
CA ASP A 195 -8.05 12.36 -15.12
C ASP A 195 -8.84 13.66 -15.38
N GLN A 196 -9.81 14.00 -14.53
CA GLN A 196 -10.54 15.27 -14.62
C GLN A 196 -9.63 16.49 -14.44
N LEU A 197 -8.68 16.46 -13.50
CA LEU A 197 -7.71 17.53 -13.31
C LEU A 197 -6.80 17.69 -14.53
N LEU A 198 -6.36 16.59 -15.12
CA LEU A 198 -5.52 16.57 -16.32
C LEU A 198 -6.26 17.16 -17.53
N GLN A 199 -7.52 16.75 -17.75
CA GLN A 199 -8.36 17.32 -18.81
C GLN A 199 -8.58 18.82 -18.63
N LEU A 200 -8.79 19.29 -17.39
CA LEU A 200 -8.91 20.72 -17.09
C LEU A 200 -7.59 21.47 -17.31
N ALA A 201 -6.44 20.88 -16.96
CA ALA A 201 -5.13 21.47 -17.22
C ALA A 201 -4.89 21.67 -18.72
N HIS A 202 -5.14 20.65 -19.55
CA HIS A 202 -5.06 20.77 -21.00
C HIS A 202 -6.05 21.81 -21.58
N HIS A 203 -7.26 21.90 -21.02
CA HIS A 203 -8.22 22.91 -21.44
C HIS A 203 -7.72 24.34 -21.15
N VAL A 204 -7.09 24.56 -20.00
CA VAL A 204 -6.48 25.84 -19.65
C VAL A 204 -5.29 26.15 -20.57
N GLU A 205 -4.44 25.17 -20.89
CA GLU A 205 -3.33 25.33 -21.84
C GLU A 205 -3.83 25.76 -23.24
N ALA A 206 -4.91 25.15 -23.73
CA ALA A 206 -5.46 25.42 -25.05
C ALA A 206 -6.16 26.80 -25.14
N THR A 207 -6.90 27.20 -24.10
CA THR A 207 -7.74 28.41 -24.14
C THR A 207 -7.06 29.64 -23.54
N GLY A 208 -6.24 29.47 -22.50
CA GLY A 208 -5.66 30.57 -21.74
C GLY A 208 -6.67 31.48 -21.03
N ASP A 209 -7.90 31.01 -20.81
CA ASP A 209 -8.97 31.79 -20.17
C ASP A 209 -8.80 31.84 -18.64
N GLY A 210 -8.83 33.05 -18.07
CA GLY A 210 -8.76 33.26 -16.63
C GLY A 210 -9.89 32.59 -15.84
N ARG A 211 -11.07 32.36 -16.45
CA ARG A 211 -12.14 31.56 -15.83
C ARG A 211 -11.77 30.09 -15.73
N ALA A 212 -11.14 29.53 -16.78
CA ALA A 212 -10.67 28.15 -16.78
C ALA A 212 -9.57 27.95 -15.73
N VAL A 213 -8.65 28.90 -15.59
CA VAL A 213 -7.61 28.90 -14.54
C VAL A 213 -8.23 28.90 -13.14
N SER A 214 -9.25 29.74 -12.91
CA SER A 214 -9.95 29.81 -11.63
C SER A 214 -10.67 28.50 -11.29
N LEU A 215 -11.30 27.87 -12.30
CA LEU A 215 -11.94 26.56 -12.14
C LEU A 215 -10.92 25.46 -11.82
N LEU A 216 -9.79 25.43 -12.52
CA LEU A 216 -8.70 24.49 -12.25
C LEU A 216 -8.17 24.65 -10.82
N LEU A 217 -7.89 25.87 -10.37
CA LEU A 217 -7.45 26.14 -8.99
C LEU A 217 -8.48 25.69 -7.94
N ALA A 218 -9.77 25.91 -8.20
CA ALA A 218 -10.84 25.45 -7.32
C ALA A 218 -10.87 23.92 -7.26
N ARG A 219 -10.72 23.23 -8.39
CA ARG A 219 -10.68 21.76 -8.46
C ARG A 219 -9.43 21.17 -7.83
N LEU A 220 -8.27 21.79 -8.01
CA LEU A 220 -7.03 21.40 -7.33
C LEU A 220 -7.18 21.54 -5.80
N THR A 221 -7.80 22.63 -5.34
CA THR A 221 -8.06 22.84 -3.90
C THR A 221 -9.06 21.80 -3.36
N LEU A 222 -10.12 21.47 -4.11
CA LEU A 222 -11.07 20.43 -3.71
C LEU A 222 -10.40 19.05 -3.63
N PHE A 223 -9.59 18.69 -4.63
CA PHE A 223 -8.84 17.44 -4.63
C PHE A 223 -7.89 17.35 -3.44
N ARG A 224 -7.16 18.44 -3.15
CA ARG A 224 -6.31 18.56 -1.97
C ARG A 224 -7.06 18.24 -0.68
N ASP A 225 -8.25 18.80 -0.53
CA ASP A 225 -9.02 18.72 0.71
C ASP A 225 -9.72 17.34 0.86
N GLU A 226 -10.12 16.69 -0.24
CA GLU A 226 -10.95 15.48 -0.19
C GLU A 226 -10.23 14.17 -0.56
N SER A 227 -9.28 14.20 -1.49
CA SER A 227 -8.80 12.98 -2.16
C SER A 227 -7.28 12.82 -2.18
N MET A 228 -6.53 13.92 -2.01
CA MET A 228 -5.09 13.88 -1.86
C MET A 228 -4.65 12.96 -0.71
N CYS A 229 -5.49 12.80 0.32
CA CYS A 229 -5.26 11.85 1.42
C CYS A 229 -5.10 10.38 0.98
N HIS A 230 -5.48 10.04 -0.26
CA HIS A 230 -5.32 8.71 -0.85
C HIS A 230 -4.07 8.57 -1.74
N LEU A 231 -3.37 9.68 -2.03
CA LEU A 231 -2.04 9.67 -2.65
C LEU A 231 -0.97 9.23 -1.63
N MET A 232 0.22 8.87 -2.12
CA MET A 232 1.34 8.66 -1.21
C MET A 232 1.74 10.01 -0.62
N TYR A 233 2.02 10.09 0.68
CA TYR A 233 2.40 11.33 1.36
C TYR A 233 3.60 12.06 0.71
N ARG A 234 4.50 11.33 0.03
CA ARG A 234 5.62 11.93 -0.69
C ARG A 234 5.17 12.88 -1.81
N ASP A 235 4.01 12.60 -2.41
CA ASP A 235 3.48 13.33 -3.55
C ASP A 235 2.79 14.64 -3.11
N TRP A 236 2.47 14.79 -1.80
CA TRP A 236 1.71 15.94 -1.29
C TRP A 236 2.49 17.25 -1.38
N ASN A 237 3.79 17.24 -1.05
CA ASN A 237 4.60 18.46 -1.04
C ASN A 237 4.74 19.06 -2.43
N GLU A 238 4.96 18.21 -3.44
CA GLU A 238 5.07 18.63 -4.83
C GLU A 238 3.73 19.16 -5.35
N TYR A 239 2.63 18.47 -5.02
CA TYR A 239 1.28 18.93 -5.34
C TYR A 239 0.94 20.31 -4.74
N GLU A 240 1.23 20.51 -3.46
CA GLU A 240 1.02 21.79 -2.77
C GLU A 240 1.90 22.91 -3.33
N SER A 241 3.13 22.59 -3.77
CA SER A 241 4.02 23.55 -4.44
C SER A 241 3.38 24.06 -5.73
N PHE A 242 2.82 23.17 -6.56
CA PHE A 242 2.14 23.59 -7.78
C PHE A 242 0.93 24.49 -7.51
N ILE A 243 0.11 24.19 -6.49
CA ILE A 243 -1.01 25.07 -6.11
C ILE A 243 -0.50 26.45 -5.69
N ALA A 244 0.58 26.50 -4.90
CA ALA A 244 1.17 27.77 -4.46
C ALA A 244 1.75 28.57 -5.62
N GLU A 245 2.50 27.93 -6.52
CA GLU A 245 3.11 28.53 -7.71
C GLU A 245 2.06 29.08 -8.68
N MET A 246 0.99 28.32 -8.93
CA MET A 246 -0.12 28.78 -9.77
C MET A 246 -0.83 30.01 -9.20
N ARG A 247 -0.98 30.09 -7.87
CA ARG A 247 -1.56 31.27 -7.20
C ARG A 247 -0.61 32.46 -7.21
N ALA A 248 0.70 32.22 -7.19
CA ALA A 248 1.74 33.25 -7.18
C ALA A 248 2.07 33.79 -8.58
N ALA A 249 1.74 33.07 -9.64
CA ALA A 249 1.99 33.48 -11.02
C ALA A 249 1.30 34.83 -11.34
N GLN A 250 2.10 35.82 -11.75
CA GLN A 250 1.61 37.18 -12.06
C GLN A 250 1.54 37.42 -13.56
N SER A 251 2.32 36.65 -14.34
CA SER A 251 2.35 36.74 -15.79
C SER A 251 1.78 35.48 -16.46
N ARG A 252 1.25 35.66 -17.68
CA ARG A 252 0.80 34.53 -18.52
C ARG A 252 1.94 33.54 -18.81
N PHE A 253 3.18 34.03 -18.93
CA PHE A 253 4.34 33.18 -19.20
C PHE A 253 4.69 32.27 -18.02
N GLU A 254 4.69 32.81 -16.79
CA GLU A 254 4.87 32.03 -15.56
C GLU A 254 3.77 30.98 -15.42
N LEU A 255 2.51 31.39 -15.63
CA LEU A 255 1.37 30.50 -15.53
C LEU A 255 1.47 29.31 -16.51
N VAL A 256 1.82 29.57 -17.78
CA VAL A 256 2.01 28.51 -18.79
C VAL A 256 3.14 27.56 -18.38
N THR A 257 4.24 28.09 -17.82
CA THR A 257 5.36 27.26 -17.36
C THR A 257 4.94 26.32 -16.23
N VAL A 258 4.26 26.85 -15.22
CA VAL A 258 3.76 26.07 -14.08
C VAL A 258 2.71 25.05 -14.55
N LEU A 259 1.81 25.43 -15.47
CA LEU A 259 0.81 24.53 -16.04
C LEU A 259 1.44 23.34 -16.76
N ASN A 260 2.41 23.57 -17.65
CA ASN A 260 3.07 22.47 -18.37
C ASN A 260 3.73 21.48 -17.40
N SER A 261 4.38 21.98 -16.34
CA SER A 261 4.98 21.14 -15.30
C SER A 261 3.92 20.39 -14.49
N LEU A 262 2.82 21.04 -14.12
CA LEU A 262 1.69 20.41 -13.45
C LEU A 262 1.06 19.31 -14.31
N THR A 263 0.86 19.56 -15.60
CA THR A 263 0.31 18.58 -16.55
C THR A 263 1.17 17.32 -16.60
N CYS A 264 2.48 17.46 -16.80
CA CYS A 264 3.43 16.34 -16.79
C CYS A 264 3.43 15.58 -15.44
N TYR A 265 3.35 16.31 -14.33
CA TYR A 265 3.22 15.72 -13.00
C TYR A 265 1.92 14.91 -12.86
N LEU A 266 0.77 15.46 -13.28
CA LEU A 266 -0.53 14.80 -13.22
C LEU A 266 -0.57 13.55 -14.10
N GLU A 267 0.01 13.58 -15.31
CA GLU A 267 0.17 12.41 -16.18
C GLU A 267 0.97 11.30 -15.49
N THR A 268 2.10 11.68 -14.89
CA THR A 268 2.95 10.74 -14.15
C THR A 268 2.19 10.13 -12.97
N LEU A 269 1.49 10.94 -12.20
CA LEU A 269 0.72 10.50 -11.04
C LEU A 269 -0.45 9.59 -11.44
N LEU A 270 -1.16 9.94 -12.52
CA LEU A 270 -2.25 9.13 -13.08
C LEU A 270 -1.73 7.76 -13.55
N SER A 271 -0.58 7.73 -14.22
CA SER A 271 0.10 6.49 -14.64
C SER A 271 0.47 5.63 -13.43
N GLN A 272 1.03 6.22 -12.37
CA GLN A 272 1.35 5.50 -11.13
C GLN A 272 0.09 4.93 -10.44
N VAL A 273 -1.02 5.67 -10.42
CA VAL A 273 -2.30 5.19 -9.87
C VAL A 273 -2.85 4.04 -10.71
N ARG A 274 -2.76 4.11 -12.04
CA ARG A 274 -3.19 3.05 -12.97
C ARG A 274 -2.46 1.72 -12.72
N MET A 275 -1.19 1.79 -12.31
CA MET A 275 -0.37 0.61 -12.03
C MET A 275 -0.63 -0.03 -10.65
N ARG A 276 -1.55 0.50 -9.83
CA ARG A 276 -1.87 -0.07 -8.52
C ARG A 276 -2.53 -1.45 -8.69
N SER A 277 -2.07 -2.43 -7.91
CA SER A 277 -2.62 -3.80 -7.88
C SER A 277 -4.13 -3.86 -7.63
N ALA A 278 -4.69 -2.85 -6.96
CA ALA A 278 -6.13 -2.78 -6.71
C ALA A 278 -6.97 -2.56 -7.99
N LEU A 279 -6.36 -2.09 -9.09
CA LEU A 279 -7.01 -1.77 -10.36
C LEU A 279 -6.75 -2.80 -11.47
N THR A 280 -5.95 -3.85 -11.23
CA THR A 280 -5.50 -4.81 -12.25
C THR A 280 -6.66 -5.47 -13.02
N ASP A 281 -7.82 -5.66 -12.40
CA ASP A 281 -9.01 -6.27 -13.01
C ASP A 281 -10.07 -5.25 -13.46
N CYS A 282 -9.81 -3.94 -13.33
CA CYS A 282 -10.77 -2.91 -13.71
C CYS A 282 -10.61 -2.53 -15.18
N ASN A 283 -11.69 -2.59 -15.95
CA ASN A 283 -11.72 -1.99 -17.28
C ASN A 283 -11.85 -0.46 -17.15
N LEU A 284 -10.69 0.21 -17.08
CA LEU A 284 -10.60 1.67 -16.91
C LEU A 284 -11.12 2.43 -18.14
N ASP A 285 -11.11 1.81 -19.33
CA ASP A 285 -11.54 2.42 -20.60
C ASP A 285 -13.08 2.55 -20.68
N VAL A 286 -13.83 1.82 -19.86
CA VAL A 286 -15.32 1.92 -19.76
C VAL A 286 -15.74 3.02 -18.77
N LEU A 287 -14.83 3.47 -17.90
CA LEU A 287 -15.12 4.46 -16.85
C LEU A 287 -14.82 5.91 -17.27
N VAL A 288 -14.10 6.08 -18.38
CA VAL A 288 -13.98 7.35 -19.09
C VAL A 288 -15.01 7.30 -20.22
N PRO A 289 -16.10 8.09 -20.20
CA PRO A 289 -17.01 8.11 -21.32
C PRO A 289 -16.24 8.47 -22.59
N ALA A 290 -16.25 7.58 -23.58
CA ALA A 290 -15.67 7.78 -24.90
C ALA A 290 -16.48 8.80 -25.74
N ASP A 291 -16.89 9.91 -25.14
CA ASP A 291 -17.67 10.96 -25.80
C ASP A 291 -16.81 12.20 -26.01
N GLN A 292 -15.67 12.02 -26.70
CA GLN A 292 -14.97 13.10 -27.42
C GLN A 292 -14.37 12.62 -28.75
N THR A 293 -15.02 11.68 -29.42
CA THR A 293 -14.80 11.45 -30.85
C THR A 293 -16.01 11.91 -31.66
N VAL A 294 -15.81 13.08 -32.29
CA VAL A 294 -16.45 13.48 -33.56
C VAL A 294 -17.92 13.88 -33.47
N ASN A 295 -18.18 15.20 -33.50
CA ASN A 295 -18.96 15.77 -34.61
C ASN A 295 -18.82 17.30 -34.68
N GLN A 296 -18.22 17.72 -35.79
CA GLN A 296 -18.41 18.95 -36.60
C GLN A 296 -18.60 20.30 -35.91
#